data_AF-A0A2T6ZD73-F1
#
_entry.id   AF-A0A2T6ZD73-F1
#
_cell.length_a   1.000
_cell.length_b   1.000
_cell.length_c   1.000
_cell.angle_alpha   90.00
_cell.angle_beta   90.00
_cell.angle_gamma   90.00
#
_symmetry.space_group_name_H-M   'P 1'
#
loop_
_entity.id
_entity.type
_entity.pdbx_description
1 polymer ?
#
loop_
_entity_poly.entity_id
_entity_poly.type
_entity_poly.pdbx_seq_one_letter_code
_entity_poly.pdbx_strand_id
1 'polypeptide(L)'
;MGRPDIASRFRGKVVQLETVEGTTLYVHADILDSGRGICPDVPWDSFKTSTVERFLEYCYQGDYSFPKPVKVPLATPTSSIDDYDEYADSVCHPRPDYLRGCRCVNYRVTPRDYSDLSDSTTKDDDTEDAVSEYESGRDDDGIEYDEVTDTEDDDQDDSGLSGHPNGLDYGAVFLAHAELYILSQNQGRSSLTLLCLNRLRKALDQAAKAPVRPRFANNLSDLLLYTYEHANLSLADDQKADDLQNMVSSFAAIHIKEMKEEFGSLMRCGGKMAEDLMKEVVDRVISLEGVSKERTKSRQFTRGDLGGVNIPVI
;
A
#
# COMPACT_ATOMS: atom_id res chain seq x y z
N MET A 1 -20.81 -27.68 -11.92
CA MET A 1 -19.40 -27.50 -12.32
C MET A 1 -18.64 -28.78 -12.04
N GLY A 2 -17.91 -29.33 -13.01
CA GLY A 2 -17.12 -30.56 -12.81
C GLY A 2 -15.97 -30.30 -11.83
N ARG A 3 -15.71 -31.23 -10.90
CA ARG A 3 -14.55 -31.12 -10.01
C ARG A 3 -13.28 -31.12 -10.86
N PRO A 4 -12.36 -30.15 -10.69
CA PRO A 4 -11.10 -30.15 -11.41
C PRO A 4 -10.31 -31.43 -11.05
N ASP A 5 -9.73 -32.08 -12.06
CA ASP A 5 -8.86 -33.25 -11.86
C ASP A 5 -7.50 -32.80 -11.32
N ILE A 6 -7.39 -32.75 -9.99
CA ILE A 6 -6.18 -32.31 -9.28
C ILE A 6 -5.02 -33.29 -9.54
N ALA A 7 -5.30 -34.58 -9.78
CA ALA A 7 -4.27 -35.60 -9.99
C ALA A 7 -3.46 -35.36 -11.28
N SER A 8 -4.06 -34.72 -12.28
CA SER A 8 -3.38 -34.36 -13.52
C SER A 8 -2.26 -33.32 -13.30
N ARG A 9 -2.45 -32.37 -12.37
CA ARG A 9 -1.45 -31.33 -12.04
C ARG A 9 -0.21 -31.88 -11.36
N PHE A 10 -0.33 -32.98 -10.61
CA PHE A 10 0.81 -33.58 -9.92
C PHE A 10 1.73 -34.42 -10.82
N ARG A 11 1.38 -34.67 -12.08
CA ARG A 11 2.26 -35.39 -13.03
C ARG A 11 3.25 -34.47 -13.75
N GLY A 12 3.17 -33.16 -13.51
CA GLY A 12 4.01 -32.16 -14.15
C GLY A 12 5.47 -32.18 -13.68
N LYS A 13 6.32 -31.50 -14.44
CA LYS A 13 7.72 -31.26 -14.09
C LYS A 13 7.78 -30.44 -12.80
N VAL A 14 8.60 -30.86 -11.84
CA VAL A 14 8.88 -30.08 -10.63
C VAL A 14 10.09 -29.19 -10.87
N VAL A 15 10.02 -27.94 -10.42
CA VAL A 15 11.07 -26.92 -10.47
C VAL A 15 11.52 -26.62 -9.05
N GLN A 16 12.83 -26.41 -8.91
CA GLN A 16 13.45 -26.00 -7.65
C GLN A 16 13.53 -24.46 -7.62
N LEU A 17 13.04 -23.85 -6.54
CA LEU A 17 13.19 -22.44 -6.25
C LEU A 17 14.10 -22.30 -5.03
N GLU A 18 15.07 -21.41 -5.08
CA GLU A 18 15.94 -21.07 -3.95
C GLU A 18 15.60 -19.66 -3.47
N THR A 19 15.44 -19.49 -2.15
CA THR A 19 15.05 -18.22 -1.52
C THR A 19 16.27 -17.50 -0.96
N VAL A 20 16.13 -16.24 -0.55
CA VAL A 20 17.23 -15.45 0.07
C VAL A 20 17.79 -16.08 1.35
N GLU A 21 17.00 -16.93 2.00
CA GLU A 21 17.36 -17.64 3.22
C GLU A 21 18.10 -18.95 2.93
N GLY A 22 18.33 -19.28 1.65
CA GLY A 22 18.89 -20.55 1.20
C GLY A 22 17.91 -21.73 1.28
N THR A 23 16.62 -21.45 1.54
CA THR A 23 15.60 -22.49 1.57
C THR A 23 15.26 -22.91 0.15
N THR A 24 15.32 -24.22 -0.10
CA THR A 24 14.87 -24.79 -1.37
C THR A 24 13.39 -25.17 -1.28
N LEU A 25 12.57 -24.65 -2.20
CA LEU A 25 11.17 -24.99 -2.40
C LEU A 25 11.00 -25.77 -3.71
N TYR A 26 10.03 -26.68 -3.73
CA TYR A 26 9.70 -27.49 -4.91
C TYR A 26 8.28 -27.21 -5.37
N VAL A 27 8.11 -26.83 -6.63
CA VAL A 27 6.81 -26.46 -7.20
C VAL A 27 6.63 -27.08 -8.58
N HIS A 28 5.38 -27.40 -8.94
CA HIS A 28 5.06 -27.85 -10.29
C HIS A 28 5.19 -26.70 -11.31
N ALA A 29 5.92 -26.93 -12.40
CA ALA A 29 6.19 -25.95 -13.45
C ALA A 29 4.89 -25.36 -14.03
N ASP A 30 3.89 -26.22 -14.22
CA ASP A 30 2.57 -25.90 -14.73
C ASP A 30 1.78 -24.90 -13.85
N ILE A 31 2.14 -24.80 -12.57
CA ILE A 31 1.54 -23.80 -11.66
C ILE A 31 2.18 -22.43 -11.90
N LEU A 32 3.49 -22.39 -12.09
CA LEU A 32 4.21 -21.16 -12.40
C LEU A 32 3.93 -20.66 -13.81
N ASP A 33 3.67 -21.55 -14.78
CA ASP A 33 3.39 -21.22 -16.18
C ASP A 33 1.93 -20.84 -16.47
N SER A 34 1.04 -20.94 -15.48
CA SER A 34 -0.41 -20.74 -15.64
C SER A 34 -0.86 -19.32 -16.05
N GLY A 35 0.06 -18.37 -16.29
CA GLY A 35 -0.25 -17.03 -16.77
C GLY A 35 0.94 -16.40 -17.50
N ARG A 36 0.72 -15.95 -18.75
CA ARG A 36 1.56 -15.04 -19.56
C ARG A 36 3.09 -15.14 -19.45
N GLY A 37 3.62 -16.33 -19.19
CA GLY A 37 5.06 -16.57 -19.05
C GLY A 37 5.60 -16.01 -17.74
N ILE A 38 6.22 -16.89 -16.95
CA ILE A 38 7.10 -16.47 -15.85
C ILE A 38 8.13 -15.52 -16.46
N CYS A 39 8.40 -14.40 -15.81
CA CYS A 39 9.59 -13.62 -16.15
C CYS A 39 10.80 -14.39 -15.58
N PRO A 40 11.60 -15.08 -16.42
CA PRO A 40 12.70 -15.89 -15.91
C PRO A 40 13.82 -15.05 -15.29
N ASP A 41 13.77 -13.73 -15.51
CA ASP A 41 14.81 -12.79 -15.15
C ASP A 41 14.72 -12.30 -13.70
N VAL A 42 13.63 -12.58 -12.99
CA VAL A 42 13.49 -12.20 -11.57
C VAL A 42 13.91 -13.38 -10.70
N PRO A 43 15.07 -13.28 -10.03
CA PRO A 43 15.58 -14.39 -9.25
C PRO A 43 14.79 -14.53 -7.93
N TRP A 44 14.41 -15.76 -7.60
CA TRP A 44 13.66 -16.12 -6.39
C TRP A 44 14.49 -15.91 -5.11
N ASP A 45 15.81 -15.89 -5.25
CA ASP A 45 16.79 -15.68 -4.18
C ASP A 45 16.77 -14.26 -3.59
N SER A 46 15.98 -13.36 -4.18
CA SER A 46 15.79 -12.00 -3.70
C SER A 46 14.62 -11.89 -2.70
N PHE A 47 13.87 -12.97 -2.47
CA PHE A 47 12.68 -12.98 -1.63
C PHE A 47 12.82 -13.95 -0.45
N LYS A 48 12.21 -13.56 0.68
CA LYS A 48 12.09 -14.40 1.88
C LYS A 48 11.28 -15.66 1.59
N THR A 49 11.59 -16.75 2.29
CA THR A 49 10.86 -18.02 2.13
C THR A 49 9.36 -17.84 2.34
N SER A 50 8.96 -17.12 3.40
CA SER A 50 7.53 -16.89 3.68
C SER A 50 6.79 -16.14 2.57
N THR A 51 7.48 -15.30 1.79
CA THR A 51 6.87 -14.54 0.70
C THR A 51 6.71 -15.41 -0.54
N VAL A 52 7.71 -16.25 -0.84
CA VAL A 52 7.59 -17.26 -1.90
C VAL A 52 6.52 -18.29 -1.56
N GLU A 53 6.42 -18.74 -0.31
CA GLU A 53 5.36 -19.66 0.14
C GLU A 53 3.95 -19.06 -0.06
N ARG A 54 3.72 -17.79 0.31
CA ARG A 54 2.42 -17.12 0.08
C ARG A 54 2.10 -16.98 -1.41
N PHE A 55 3.12 -16.70 -2.23
CA PHE A 55 2.95 -16.67 -3.68
C PHE A 55 2.50 -18.03 -4.22
N LEU A 56 3.18 -19.10 -3.79
CA LEU A 56 2.81 -20.46 -4.15
C LEU A 56 1.41 -20.80 -3.65
N GLU A 57 1.08 -20.49 -2.41
CA GLU A 57 -0.25 -20.68 -1.82
C GLU A 57 -1.34 -20.07 -2.72
N TYR A 58 -1.15 -18.82 -3.17
CA TYR A 58 -2.04 -18.19 -4.14
C TYR A 58 -2.13 -18.94 -5.45
N CYS A 59 -1.02 -19.40 -6.01
CA CYS A 59 -1.06 -20.14 -7.28
C CYS A 59 -1.79 -21.49 -7.15
N TYR A 60 -1.78 -22.11 -5.97
CA TYR A 60 -2.51 -23.36 -5.71
C TYR A 60 -3.98 -23.13 -5.38
N GLN A 61 -4.29 -22.14 -4.54
CA GLN A 61 -5.59 -21.98 -3.89
C GLN A 61 -6.41 -20.80 -4.44
N GLY A 62 -5.77 -19.88 -5.16
CA GLY A 62 -6.37 -18.60 -5.55
C GLY A 62 -6.36 -17.57 -4.42
N ASP A 63 -5.80 -17.89 -3.27
CA ASP A 63 -5.65 -17.00 -2.11
C ASP A 63 -4.39 -17.31 -1.30
N TYR A 64 -3.98 -16.41 -0.41
CA TYR A 64 -2.81 -16.58 0.46
C TYR A 64 -3.07 -16.20 1.91
N SER A 65 -2.36 -16.84 2.83
CA SER A 65 -2.35 -16.54 4.24
C SER A 65 -1.41 -15.37 4.57
N PHE A 66 -1.78 -14.53 5.54
CA PHE A 66 -0.96 -13.39 5.97
C PHE A 66 -0.84 -13.36 7.49
N PRO A 67 0.26 -12.79 8.03
CA PRO A 67 0.43 -12.72 9.48
C PRO A 67 -0.70 -11.90 10.11
N LYS A 68 -1.13 -12.31 11.31
CA LYS A 68 -2.09 -11.54 12.10
C LYS A 68 -1.37 -10.37 12.80
N PRO A 69 -2.05 -9.23 13.01
CA PRO A 69 -1.48 -8.15 13.82
C PRO A 69 -1.06 -8.63 15.21
N VAL A 70 0.12 -8.22 15.66
CA VAL A 70 0.70 -8.69 16.92
C VAL A 70 0.29 -7.76 18.05
N LYS A 71 -0.14 -8.32 19.19
CA LYS A 71 -0.43 -7.52 20.38
C LYS A 71 0.86 -6.96 20.95
N VAL A 72 0.95 -5.64 21.12
CA VAL A 72 2.14 -5.03 21.72
C VAL A 72 2.20 -5.41 23.20
N PRO A 73 3.26 -6.10 23.67
CA PRO A 73 3.41 -6.42 25.08
C PRO A 73 3.33 -5.15 25.92
N LEU A 74 2.62 -5.20 27.04
CA LEU A 74 2.69 -4.11 28.02
C LEU A 74 4.14 -4.03 28.45
N ALA A 75 4.80 -2.92 28.13
CA ALA A 75 6.14 -2.64 28.62
C ALA A 75 6.05 -2.76 30.14
N THR A 76 6.56 -3.88 30.67
CA THR A 76 6.62 -4.07 32.10
C THR A 76 7.60 -3.02 32.54
N PRO A 77 7.18 -1.99 33.31
CA PRO A 77 8.06 -0.89 33.67
C PRO A 77 9.28 -1.51 34.32
N THR A 78 10.37 -1.53 33.57
CA THR A 78 11.61 -2.13 34.02
C THR A 78 12.15 -1.08 34.97
N SER A 79 11.84 -1.28 36.25
CA SER A 79 12.36 -0.49 37.35
C SER A 79 13.87 -0.75 37.47
N SER A 80 14.64 -0.28 36.50
CA SER A 80 16.08 -0.10 36.64
C SER A 80 16.29 1.27 37.28
N ILE A 81 16.26 1.28 38.61
CA ILE A 81 16.91 2.31 39.41
C ILE A 81 18.40 2.09 39.17
N ASP A 82 18.95 2.78 38.17
CA ASP A 82 20.39 2.94 38.02
C ASP A 82 20.72 4.39 38.40
N ASP A 83 21.06 4.56 39.68
CA ASP A 83 21.71 5.74 40.25
C ASP A 83 23.12 5.86 39.65
N TYR A 84 23.34 6.57 38.52
CA TYR A 84 24.68 7.04 38.17
C TYR A 84 24.72 8.39 37.45
N ASP A 85 25.69 9.18 37.93
CA ASP A 85 26.02 10.58 37.70
C ASP A 85 26.25 11.02 36.24
N GLU A 86 25.57 12.11 35.89
CA GLU A 86 26.07 13.34 35.28
C GLU A 86 27.44 13.27 34.55
N TYR A 87 27.45 13.09 33.23
CA TYR A 87 28.39 13.80 32.33
C TYR A 87 27.79 13.97 30.93
N ALA A 88 27.77 15.22 30.48
CA ALA A 88 27.17 15.67 29.23
C ALA A 88 28.05 15.34 28.01
N ASP A 89 27.52 14.53 27.08
CA ASP A 89 27.73 14.70 25.64
C ASP A 89 26.69 13.89 24.86
N SER A 90 25.59 14.55 24.46
CA SER A 90 24.46 13.91 23.79
C SER A 90 24.74 13.78 22.28
N VAL A 91 25.43 12.70 21.93
CA VAL A 91 25.56 12.21 20.55
C VAL A 91 24.33 11.36 20.25
N CYS A 92 23.48 11.81 19.32
CA CYS A 92 22.34 11.01 18.83
C CYS A 92 22.84 9.70 18.21
N HIS A 93 22.84 8.61 18.98
CA HIS A 93 23.16 7.29 18.45
C HIS A 93 22.02 6.82 17.52
N PRO A 94 22.30 6.54 16.24
CA PRO A 94 21.33 5.91 15.35
C PRO A 94 20.98 4.52 15.91
N ARG A 95 19.70 4.14 15.89
CA ARG A 95 19.26 2.79 16.28
C ARG A 95 20.06 1.73 15.50
N PRO A 96 20.71 0.76 16.17
CA PRO A 96 21.35 -0.33 15.48
C PRO A 96 20.32 -1.36 14.99
N ASP A 97 20.51 -1.79 13.74
CA ASP A 97 20.27 -3.16 13.23
C ASP A 97 19.07 -3.49 12.32
N TYR A 98 18.27 -2.54 11.84
CA TYR A 98 17.37 -2.83 10.68
C TYR A 98 17.55 -1.93 9.45
N LEU A 99 18.36 -0.86 9.53
CA LEU A 99 18.62 0.05 8.41
C LEU A 99 20.12 0.22 8.12
N ARG A 100 20.92 -0.85 8.31
CA ARG A 100 22.32 -0.90 7.87
C ARG A 100 22.38 -1.10 6.35
N GLY A 101 21.75 -0.20 5.61
CA GLY A 101 21.52 -0.39 4.18
C GLY A 101 20.97 0.80 3.40
N CYS A 102 20.51 1.89 4.04
CA CYS A 102 20.15 3.11 3.32
C CYS A 102 21.41 3.82 2.80
N ARG A 103 22.15 3.19 1.89
CA ARG A 103 22.81 3.94 0.83
C ARG A 103 21.66 4.40 -0.05
N CYS A 104 21.10 5.57 0.26
CA CYS A 104 20.51 6.40 -0.78
C CYS A 104 21.62 6.50 -1.82
N VAL A 105 21.54 5.67 -2.86
CA VAL A 105 22.42 5.78 -4.00
C VAL A 105 22.07 7.16 -4.51
N ASN A 106 22.92 8.13 -4.20
CA ASN A 106 22.85 9.44 -4.80
C ASN A 106 23.04 9.19 -6.29
N TYR A 107 21.95 8.93 -7.00
CA TYR A 107 21.93 9.06 -8.44
C TYR A 107 22.29 10.53 -8.64
N ARG A 108 23.58 10.80 -8.90
CA ARG A 108 23.97 12.01 -9.60
C ARG A 108 23.19 11.92 -10.89
N VAL A 109 22.05 12.62 -10.94
CA VAL A 109 21.41 13.00 -12.18
C VAL A 109 22.51 13.72 -12.95
N THR A 110 23.21 13.00 -13.81
CA THR A 110 24.03 13.63 -14.83
C THR A 110 23.06 14.50 -15.60
N PRO A 111 23.29 15.83 -15.69
CA PRO A 111 22.46 16.69 -16.51
C PRO A 111 22.30 16.02 -17.87
N ARG A 112 21.07 15.63 -18.22
CA ARG A 112 20.76 15.16 -19.56
C ARG A 112 21.00 16.37 -20.45
N ASP A 113 22.07 16.34 -21.23
CA ASP A 113 22.31 17.31 -22.29
C ASP A 113 21.11 17.25 -23.23
N TYR A 114 20.20 18.20 -23.08
CA TYR A 114 19.18 18.52 -24.07
C TYR A 114 19.91 19.17 -25.25
N SER A 115 20.47 18.35 -26.13
CA SER A 115 20.97 18.78 -27.43
C SER A 115 20.37 17.84 -28.47
N ASP A 116 19.85 18.43 -29.53
CA ASP A 116 19.16 17.83 -30.68
C ASP A 116 17.72 17.33 -30.47
N LEU A 117 16.80 18.28 -30.32
CA LEU A 117 15.49 18.16 -30.96
C LEU A 117 15.61 18.68 -32.40
N SER A 118 15.81 17.74 -33.32
CA SER A 118 15.64 17.96 -34.75
C SER A 118 14.16 18.09 -35.09
N ASP A 119 13.85 19.26 -35.65
CA ASP A 119 12.65 19.65 -36.39
C ASP A 119 12.13 18.53 -37.32
N SER A 120 10.94 17.99 -37.00
CA SER A 120 10.14 17.21 -37.95
C SER A 120 8.77 17.85 -38.07
N THR A 121 8.67 18.67 -39.12
CA THR A 121 7.46 19.15 -39.80
C THR A 121 6.21 18.31 -39.57
N THR A 122 5.19 18.97 -39.01
CA THR A 122 3.78 18.59 -38.98
C THR A 122 3.27 18.27 -40.38
N LYS A 123 2.73 17.06 -40.55
CA LYS A 123 1.78 16.75 -41.61
C LYS A 123 0.40 16.71 -40.97
N ASP A 124 -0.41 17.67 -41.36
CA ASP A 124 -1.85 17.70 -41.12
C ASP A 124 -2.47 16.57 -41.95
N ASP A 125 -3.03 15.56 -41.28
CA ASP A 125 -3.93 14.58 -41.91
C ASP A 125 -5.34 14.80 -41.34
N ASP A 126 -6.13 15.50 -42.14
CA ASP A 126 -7.57 15.68 -41.99
C ASP A 126 -8.26 14.31 -42.06
N THR A 127 -8.65 13.76 -40.91
CA THR A 127 -9.52 12.58 -40.83
C THR A 127 -10.93 13.02 -40.49
N GLU A 128 -11.80 12.98 -41.50
CA GLU A 128 -13.18 13.43 -41.40
C GLU A 128 -14.03 12.58 -40.46
N ASP A 129 -14.91 13.29 -39.77
CA ASP A 129 -15.97 12.81 -38.87
C ASP A 129 -16.89 11.77 -39.54
N ALA A 130 -16.83 10.53 -39.05
CA ALA A 130 -17.88 9.53 -39.27
C ALA A 130 -18.68 9.36 -37.97
N VAL A 131 -19.74 10.16 -37.86
CA VAL A 131 -20.75 10.09 -36.80
C VAL A 131 -21.56 8.79 -36.97
N SER A 132 -21.29 7.78 -36.15
CA SER A 132 -22.16 6.59 -36.06
C SER A 132 -23.04 6.72 -34.82
N GLU A 133 -24.29 7.15 -35.03
CA GLU A 133 -25.37 7.01 -34.05
C GLU A 133 -25.70 5.52 -33.89
N TYR A 134 -25.28 4.93 -32.78
CA TYR A 134 -25.79 3.62 -32.34
C TYR A 134 -26.79 3.86 -31.21
N GLU A 135 -28.07 3.81 -31.55
CA GLU A 135 -29.15 3.73 -30.58
C GLU A 135 -29.10 2.35 -29.92
N SER A 136 -28.41 2.27 -28.78
CA SER A 136 -28.42 1.08 -27.92
C SER A 136 -29.66 1.12 -27.03
N GLY A 137 -30.76 0.58 -27.55
CA GLY A 137 -31.89 0.16 -26.73
C GLY A 137 -31.44 -0.91 -25.75
N ARG A 138 -31.50 -0.59 -24.45
CA ARG A 138 -31.35 -1.55 -23.38
C ARG A 138 -32.73 -1.77 -22.78
N ASP A 139 -33.30 -2.92 -23.11
CA ASP A 139 -34.42 -3.49 -22.38
C ASP A 139 -33.97 -3.79 -20.95
N ASP A 140 -34.74 -3.23 -20.03
CA ASP A 140 -34.62 -3.30 -18.57
C ASP A 140 -35.07 -4.67 -18.09
N ASP A 141 -34.19 -5.67 -18.23
CA ASP A 141 -34.37 -6.98 -17.62
C ASP A 141 -34.04 -6.87 -16.13
N GLY A 142 -35.05 -6.46 -15.36
CA GLY A 142 -35.05 -6.46 -13.91
C GLY A 142 -34.79 -7.86 -13.36
N ILE A 143 -33.51 -8.22 -13.26
CA ILE A 143 -33.07 -9.39 -12.51
C ILE A 143 -32.90 -8.93 -11.06
N GLU A 144 -33.90 -9.24 -10.26
CA GLU A 144 -33.87 -9.20 -8.81
C GLU A 144 -32.87 -10.28 -8.36
N TYR A 145 -31.61 -9.90 -8.17
CA TYR A 145 -30.63 -10.76 -7.53
C TYR A 145 -30.97 -10.79 -6.04
N ASP A 146 -31.58 -11.89 -5.59
CA ASP A 146 -31.59 -12.26 -4.17
C ASP A 146 -30.12 -12.35 -3.73
N GLU A 147 -29.66 -11.30 -3.08
CA GLU A 147 -28.34 -11.20 -2.46
C GLU A 147 -28.34 -12.12 -1.24
N VAL A 148 -28.22 -13.42 -1.50
CA VAL A 148 -27.96 -14.44 -0.48
C VAL A 148 -26.52 -14.21 -0.04
N THR A 149 -26.35 -13.25 0.86
CA THR A 149 -25.17 -13.13 1.68
C THR A 149 -25.15 -14.36 2.57
N ASP A 150 -24.44 -15.40 2.11
CA ASP A 150 -23.90 -16.44 2.97
C ASP A 150 -23.01 -15.73 3.98
N THR A 151 -23.67 -15.24 5.02
CA THR A 151 -23.07 -14.76 6.25
C THR A 151 -22.54 -16.03 6.85
N GLU A 152 -21.30 -16.39 6.48
CA GLU A 152 -20.56 -17.39 7.21
C GLU A 152 -20.71 -17.01 8.69
N ASP A 153 -21.31 -17.93 9.45
CA ASP A 153 -21.36 -17.93 10.90
C ASP A 153 -19.91 -17.95 11.39
N ASP A 154 -19.25 -16.80 11.24
CA ASP A 154 -17.97 -16.48 11.83
C ASP A 154 -18.26 -16.54 13.31
N ASP A 155 -17.82 -17.64 13.92
CA ASP A 155 -17.82 -17.88 15.34
C ASP A 155 -17.61 -16.56 16.04
N GLN A 156 -18.72 -16.02 16.55
CA GLN A 156 -18.77 -14.80 17.32
C GLN A 156 -18.17 -15.16 18.67
N ASP A 157 -16.87 -15.48 18.63
CA ASP A 157 -15.99 -15.58 19.76
C ASP A 157 -16.19 -14.26 20.46
N ASP A 158 -16.85 -14.39 21.60
CA ASP A 158 -17.14 -13.44 22.65
C ASP A 158 -15.82 -12.80 23.08
N SER A 159 -15.28 -12.00 22.17
CA SER A 159 -14.11 -11.16 22.28
C SER A 159 -14.55 -9.95 23.08
N GLY A 160 -15.13 -10.23 24.25
CA GLY A 160 -15.53 -9.28 25.25
C GLY A 160 -14.37 -8.33 25.39
N LEU A 161 -14.61 -7.12 24.88
CA LEU A 161 -13.78 -5.92 24.85
C LEU A 161 -12.53 -6.05 25.70
N SER A 162 -11.58 -6.88 25.26
CA SER A 162 -10.28 -6.97 25.90
C SER A 162 -9.60 -5.72 25.41
N GLY A 163 -9.88 -4.63 26.12
CA GLY A 163 -9.31 -3.32 25.90
C GLY A 163 -7.82 -3.49 26.06
N HIS A 164 -7.16 -3.91 24.99
CA HIS A 164 -5.72 -4.05 24.93
C HIS A 164 -5.21 -2.62 25.00
N PRO A 165 -4.65 -2.22 26.16
CA PRO A 165 -4.32 -0.82 26.37
C PRO A 165 -3.20 -0.35 25.45
N ASN A 166 -2.54 -1.28 24.73
CA ASN A 166 -1.34 -1.04 23.95
C ASN A 166 -1.55 -1.17 22.44
N GLY A 167 -2.77 -1.39 21.96
CA GLY A 167 -3.04 -1.51 20.53
C GLY A 167 -2.41 -2.73 19.85
N LEU A 168 -2.48 -2.73 18.52
CA LEU A 168 -1.98 -3.79 17.64
C LEU A 168 -0.82 -3.30 16.77
N ASP A 169 0.14 -4.17 16.53
CA ASP A 169 1.28 -3.97 15.64
C ASP A 169 0.98 -4.61 14.27
N TYR A 170 0.87 -3.76 13.25
CA TYR A 170 0.57 -4.15 11.87
C TYR A 170 1.83 -4.27 10.99
N GLY A 171 3.04 -4.04 11.50
CA GLY A 171 4.24 -3.94 10.67
C GLY A 171 4.48 -5.16 9.79
N ALA A 172 4.41 -6.36 10.38
CA ALA A 172 4.55 -7.62 9.64
C ALA A 172 3.43 -7.84 8.59
N VAL A 173 2.21 -7.35 8.87
CA VAL A 173 1.07 -7.46 7.96
C VAL A 173 1.29 -6.59 6.73
N PHE A 174 1.70 -5.34 6.95
CA PHE A 174 1.98 -4.40 5.87
C PHE A 174 3.10 -4.91 4.96
N LEU A 175 4.22 -5.32 5.55
CA LEU A 175 5.36 -5.83 4.79
C LEU A 175 5.03 -7.13 4.05
N ALA A 176 4.25 -8.05 4.63
CA ALA A 176 3.86 -9.28 3.93
C ALA A 176 3.06 -9.00 2.65
N HIS A 177 2.14 -8.03 2.68
CA HIS A 177 1.38 -7.65 1.47
C HIS A 177 2.23 -6.87 0.46
N ALA A 178 3.12 -5.99 0.92
CA ALA A 178 4.00 -5.22 0.05
C ALA A 178 5.06 -6.10 -0.64
N GLU A 179 5.72 -6.99 0.11
CA GLU A 179 6.67 -7.98 -0.42
C GLU A 179 6.00 -8.86 -1.48
N LEU A 180 4.80 -9.38 -1.19
CA LEU A 180 4.08 -10.23 -2.12
C LEU A 180 3.57 -9.47 -3.35
N TYR A 181 3.19 -8.20 -3.20
CA TYR A 181 2.83 -7.32 -4.31
C TYR A 181 4.01 -7.14 -5.28
N ILE A 182 5.21 -6.89 -4.76
CA ILE A 182 6.41 -6.69 -5.58
C ILE A 182 6.77 -8.00 -6.29
N LEU A 183 6.74 -9.13 -5.57
CA LEU A 183 6.94 -10.45 -6.17
C LEU A 183 5.90 -10.72 -7.26
N SER A 184 4.62 -10.44 -7.03
CA SER A 184 3.56 -10.73 -8.00
C SER A 184 3.65 -9.83 -9.24
N GLN A 185 4.06 -8.57 -9.10
CA GLN A 185 4.37 -7.72 -10.24
C GLN A 185 5.51 -8.28 -11.07
N ASN A 186 6.62 -8.63 -10.40
CA ASN A 186 7.80 -9.19 -11.04
C ASN A 186 7.50 -10.50 -11.79
N GLN A 187 6.57 -11.30 -11.26
CA GLN A 187 6.11 -12.54 -11.88
C GLN A 187 4.95 -12.35 -12.88
N GLY A 188 4.54 -11.11 -13.19
CA GLY A 188 3.49 -10.81 -14.16
C GLY A 188 2.08 -11.26 -13.73
N ARG A 189 1.83 -11.42 -12.42
CA ARG A 189 0.56 -11.94 -11.86
C ARG A 189 -0.37 -10.80 -11.42
N SER A 190 -0.96 -10.10 -12.39
CA SER A 190 -1.83 -8.93 -12.15
C SER A 190 -2.97 -9.16 -11.15
N SER A 191 -3.60 -10.34 -11.16
CA SER A 191 -4.70 -10.67 -10.23
C SER A 191 -4.22 -10.73 -8.77
N LEU A 192 -3.04 -11.32 -8.54
CA LEU A 192 -2.40 -11.34 -7.22
C LEU A 192 -1.93 -9.94 -6.82
N THR A 193 -1.36 -9.17 -7.75
CA THR A 193 -0.95 -7.78 -7.51
C THR A 193 -2.12 -6.94 -7.00
N LEU A 194 -3.26 -7.00 -7.70
CA LEU A 194 -4.47 -6.28 -7.29
C LEU A 194 -5.01 -6.78 -5.93
N LEU A 195 -5.00 -8.09 -5.70
CA LEU A 195 -5.42 -8.69 -4.42
C LEU A 195 -4.54 -8.18 -3.26
N CYS A 196 -3.21 -8.16 -3.43
CA CYS A 196 -2.28 -7.66 -2.44
C CYS A 196 -2.50 -6.18 -2.13
N LEU A 197 -2.70 -5.35 -3.17
CA LEU A 197 -2.97 -3.93 -2.99
C LEU A 197 -4.27 -3.69 -2.20
N ASN A 198 -5.33 -4.42 -2.54
CA ASN A 198 -6.62 -4.32 -1.85
C ASN A 198 -6.53 -4.78 -0.38
N ARG A 199 -5.80 -5.87 -0.11
CA ARG A 199 -5.59 -6.35 1.27
C ARG A 199 -4.73 -5.39 2.08
N LEU A 200 -3.68 -4.84 1.49
CA LEU A 200 -2.85 -3.81 2.13
C LEU A 200 -3.68 -2.56 2.47
N ARG A 201 -4.52 -2.08 1.54
CA ARG A 201 -5.43 -0.95 1.80
C ARG A 201 -6.38 -1.24 2.97
N LYS A 202 -7.01 -2.42 2.99
CA LYS A 202 -7.87 -2.86 4.10
C LYS A 202 -7.11 -2.90 5.43
N ALA A 203 -5.89 -3.44 5.44
CA ALA A 203 -5.06 -3.50 6.64
C ALA A 203 -4.68 -2.09 7.15
N LEU A 204 -4.33 -1.18 6.24
CA LEU A 204 -4.05 0.23 6.56
C LEU A 204 -5.28 0.92 7.16
N ASP A 205 -6.46 0.75 6.56
CA ASP A 205 -7.72 1.30 7.07
C ASP A 205 -8.08 0.75 8.46
N GLN A 206 -7.89 -0.55 8.68
CA GLN A 206 -8.12 -1.17 9.98
C GLN A 206 -7.15 -0.62 11.04
N ALA A 207 -5.87 -0.52 10.71
CA ALA A 207 -4.86 0.03 11.60
C ALA A 207 -5.13 1.50 11.93
N ALA A 208 -5.58 2.30 10.96
CA ALA A 208 -5.93 3.71 11.15
C ALA A 208 -7.17 3.91 12.04
N LYS A 209 -8.14 2.99 11.98
CA LYS A 209 -9.38 3.03 12.79
C LYS A 209 -9.18 2.49 14.21
N ALA A 210 -8.06 1.85 14.51
CA ALA A 210 -7.81 1.30 15.84
C ALA A 210 -7.74 2.42 16.91
N PRO A 211 -8.32 2.20 18.11
CA PRO A 211 -8.41 3.23 19.15
C PRO A 211 -7.04 3.58 19.76
N VAL A 212 -6.12 2.60 19.82
CA VAL A 212 -4.77 2.76 20.35
C VAL A 212 -3.76 2.30 19.29
N ARG A 213 -2.87 3.21 18.87
CA ARG A 213 -2.03 3.07 17.67
C ARG A 213 -0.55 3.41 17.93
N PRO A 214 0.12 2.82 18.94
CA PRO A 214 1.44 3.29 19.38
C PRO A 214 2.56 3.03 18.37
N ARG A 215 2.35 2.16 17.38
CA ARG A 215 3.33 1.83 16.35
C ARG A 215 2.87 2.15 14.94
N PHE A 216 1.70 2.76 14.78
CA PHE A 216 1.14 3.01 13.45
C PHE A 216 2.05 3.89 12.58
N ALA A 217 2.56 4.99 13.14
CA ALA A 217 3.47 5.89 12.43
C ALA A 217 4.79 5.20 12.02
N ASN A 218 5.40 4.45 12.94
CA ASN A 218 6.61 3.65 12.64
C ASN A 218 6.33 2.61 11.54
N ASN A 219 5.26 1.84 11.66
CA ASN A 219 4.92 0.80 10.68
C ASN A 219 4.63 1.38 9.29
N LEU A 220 4.00 2.55 9.23
CA LEU A 220 3.72 3.25 7.97
C LEU A 220 5.01 3.86 7.39
N SER A 221 5.91 4.37 8.22
CA SER A 221 7.25 4.81 7.81
C SER A 221 8.08 3.66 7.24
N ASP A 222 8.11 2.51 7.93
CA ASP A 222 8.83 1.31 7.48
C ASP A 222 8.27 0.80 6.15
N LEU A 223 6.93 0.82 6.01
CA LEU A 223 6.26 0.48 4.75
C LEU A 223 6.68 1.44 3.62
N LEU A 224 6.67 2.76 3.84
CA LEU A 224 7.14 3.74 2.84
C LEU A 224 8.58 3.49 2.41
N LEU A 225 9.48 3.32 3.38
CA LEU A 225 10.89 3.05 3.09
C LEU A 225 11.03 1.78 2.26
N TYR A 226 10.33 0.72 2.66
CA TYR A 226 10.35 -0.55 1.94
C TYR A 226 9.86 -0.42 0.49
N THR A 227 8.73 0.26 0.25
CA THR A 227 8.15 0.39 -1.10
C THR A 227 9.05 1.18 -2.05
N TYR A 228 9.70 2.24 -1.57
CA TYR A 228 10.61 3.03 -2.41
C TYR A 228 11.98 2.38 -2.59
N GLU A 229 12.45 1.57 -1.64
CA GLU A 229 13.69 0.81 -1.79
C GLU A 229 13.56 -0.30 -2.85
N HIS A 230 12.39 -0.95 -2.93
CA HIS A 230 12.19 -2.13 -3.77
C HIS A 230 11.45 -1.86 -5.09
N ALA A 231 10.94 -0.64 -5.33
CA ALA A 231 10.26 -0.29 -6.57
C ALA A 231 11.15 -0.35 -7.82
N ASN A 232 12.46 -0.15 -7.66
CA ASN A 232 13.42 -0.18 -8.77
C ASN A 232 13.65 -1.58 -9.36
N LEU A 233 13.12 -2.64 -8.72
CA LEU A 233 13.24 -4.01 -9.22
C LEU A 233 12.24 -4.31 -10.35
N SER A 234 11.26 -3.45 -10.59
CA SER A 234 10.24 -3.63 -11.63
C SER A 234 10.75 -3.09 -12.99
N LEU A 235 11.49 -3.91 -13.73
CA LEU A 235 12.23 -3.55 -14.95
C LEU A 235 11.38 -3.28 -16.21
N ALA A 236 10.04 -3.45 -16.17
CA ALA A 236 9.28 -3.62 -17.41
C ALA A 236 8.20 -2.55 -17.70
N ASP A 237 7.76 -1.76 -16.72
CA ASP A 237 6.67 -0.79 -16.93
C ASP A 237 6.67 0.27 -15.82
N ASP A 238 7.20 1.47 -16.13
CA ASP A 238 7.30 2.60 -15.19
C ASP A 238 5.93 2.91 -14.52
N GLN A 239 4.82 2.58 -15.18
CA GLN A 239 3.47 2.94 -14.75
C GLN A 239 2.93 2.10 -13.57
N LYS A 240 3.41 0.87 -13.34
CA LYS A 240 2.81 -0.07 -12.35
C LYS A 240 3.45 -0.03 -10.97
N ALA A 241 4.75 0.26 -10.87
CA ALA A 241 5.38 0.47 -9.57
C ALA A 241 4.77 1.68 -8.83
N ASP A 242 4.19 2.60 -9.60
CA ASP A 242 3.54 3.79 -9.09
C ASP A 242 2.28 3.49 -8.25
N ASP A 243 1.51 2.43 -8.50
CA ASP A 243 0.25 2.18 -7.77
C ASP A 243 0.46 1.96 -6.27
N LEU A 244 1.47 1.15 -5.90
CA LEU A 244 1.80 0.90 -4.49
C LEU A 244 2.44 2.14 -3.85
N GLN A 245 3.36 2.81 -4.56
CA GLN A 245 4.00 4.04 -4.09
C GLN A 245 2.95 5.13 -3.82
N ASN A 246 2.11 5.43 -4.81
CA ASN A 246 1.03 6.41 -4.73
C ASN A 246 0.04 6.08 -3.61
N MET A 247 -0.35 4.81 -3.46
CA MET A 247 -1.27 4.43 -2.40
C MET A 247 -0.66 4.68 -1.01
N VAL A 248 0.58 4.27 -0.78
CA VAL A 248 1.23 4.39 0.53
C VAL A 248 1.60 5.84 0.82
N SER A 249 2.09 6.60 -0.16
CA SER A 249 2.41 8.03 -0.01
C SER A 249 1.17 8.87 0.27
N SER A 250 0.06 8.62 -0.45
CA SER A 250 -1.21 9.29 -0.20
C SER A 250 -1.74 8.96 1.20
N PHE A 251 -1.66 7.69 1.62
CA PHE A 251 -2.06 7.28 2.96
C PHE A 251 -1.21 7.93 4.07
N ALA A 252 0.11 8.02 3.87
CA ALA A 252 1.00 8.73 4.78
C ALA A 252 0.69 10.23 4.85
N ALA A 253 0.41 10.88 3.72
CA ALA A 253 0.00 12.28 3.70
C ALA A 253 -1.33 12.50 4.45
N ILE A 254 -2.26 11.54 4.39
CA ILE A 254 -3.49 11.59 5.19
C ILE A 254 -3.19 11.65 6.68
N HIS A 255 -2.22 10.84 7.12
CA HIS A 255 -1.83 10.61 8.50
C HIS A 255 -0.59 11.42 8.95
N ILE A 256 -0.21 12.46 8.21
CA ILE A 256 1.00 13.25 8.44
C ILE A 256 1.13 13.82 9.86
N LYS A 257 0.00 14.14 10.51
CA LYS A 257 -0.03 14.64 11.90
C LYS A 257 0.42 13.59 12.90
N GLU A 258 0.11 12.33 12.64
CA GLU A 258 0.46 11.19 13.49
C GLU A 258 1.91 10.76 13.23
N MET A 259 2.40 10.97 12.01
CA MET A 259 3.77 10.67 11.59
C MET A 259 4.75 11.83 11.82
N LYS A 260 4.47 12.77 12.72
CA LYS A 260 5.23 14.02 12.83
C LYS A 260 6.73 13.77 13.09
N GLU A 261 7.06 12.80 13.94
CA GLU A 261 8.44 12.52 14.34
C GLU A 261 9.20 11.72 13.26
N GLU A 262 8.50 10.82 12.57
CA GLU A 262 9.02 9.98 11.49
C GLU A 262 9.19 10.77 10.18
N PHE A 263 8.28 11.73 9.93
CA PHE A 263 8.25 12.52 8.71
C PHE A 263 9.54 13.30 8.47
N GLY A 264 10.13 13.89 9.52
CA GLY A 264 11.42 14.57 9.39
C GLY A 264 12.55 13.64 8.93
N SER A 265 12.50 12.37 9.36
CA SER A 265 13.46 11.35 8.94
C SER A 265 13.23 10.91 7.49
N LEU A 266 11.97 10.69 7.10
CA LEU A 266 11.59 10.37 5.72
C LEU A 266 12.01 11.48 4.74
N MET A 267 11.81 12.75 5.11
CA MET A 267 12.21 13.89 4.28
C MET A 267 13.73 14.02 4.12
N ARG A 268 14.53 13.57 5.10
CA ARG A 268 15.99 13.56 4.99
C ARG A 268 16.51 12.49 4.02
N CYS A 269 15.75 11.43 3.77
CA CYS A 269 16.10 10.43 2.76
C CYS A 269 16.09 11.01 1.34
N GLY A 270 15.27 12.05 1.08
CA GLY A 270 15.18 12.70 -0.22
C GLY A 270 14.66 11.79 -1.34
N GLY A 271 14.99 12.13 -2.59
CA GLY A 271 14.64 11.34 -3.78
C GLY A 271 13.14 11.32 -4.12
N LYS A 272 12.74 10.33 -4.93
CA LYS A 272 11.35 10.17 -5.42
C LYS A 272 10.35 10.06 -4.25
N MET A 273 10.73 9.39 -3.16
CA MET A 273 9.89 9.26 -1.96
C MET A 273 9.52 10.62 -1.35
N ALA A 274 10.51 11.49 -1.14
CA ALA A 274 10.27 12.80 -0.55
C ALA A 274 9.47 13.69 -1.51
N GLU A 275 9.71 13.58 -2.82
CA GLU A 275 8.97 14.30 -3.86
C GLU A 275 7.48 13.90 -3.86
N ASP A 276 7.18 12.61 -3.99
CA ASP A 276 5.81 12.09 -4.03
C ASP A 276 5.06 12.39 -2.74
N LEU A 277 5.71 12.20 -1.58
CA LEU A 277 5.08 12.48 -0.29
C LEU A 277 4.77 13.97 -0.11
N MET A 278 5.69 14.86 -0.52
CA MET A 278 5.44 16.30 -0.46
C MET A 278 4.35 16.74 -1.42
N LYS A 279 4.29 16.15 -2.62
CA LYS A 279 3.21 16.39 -3.58
C LYS A 279 1.85 16.06 -2.96
N GLU A 280 1.68 14.87 -2.39
CA GLU A 280 0.44 14.46 -1.72
C GLU A 280 0.07 15.37 -0.54
N VAL A 281 1.07 15.82 0.26
CA VAL A 281 0.83 16.77 1.36
C VAL A 281 0.36 18.13 0.83
N VAL A 282 0.99 18.65 -0.22
CA VAL A 282 0.62 19.94 -0.83
C VAL A 282 -0.79 19.86 -1.43
N ASP A 283 -1.10 18.81 -2.19
CA ASP A 283 -2.42 18.60 -2.80
C ASP A 283 -3.53 18.55 -1.75
N ARG A 284 -3.24 17.90 -0.60
CA ARG A 284 -4.15 17.85 0.55
C ARG A 284 -4.35 19.22 1.20
N VAL A 285 -3.30 20.03 1.35
CA VAL A 285 -3.40 21.39 1.90
C VAL A 285 -4.26 22.27 0.99
N ILE A 286 -4.01 22.25 -0.32
CA ILE A 286 -4.80 22.98 -1.32
C ILE A 286 -6.29 22.56 -1.26
N SER A 287 -6.55 21.25 -1.17
CA SER A 287 -7.91 20.71 -1.08
C SER A 287 -8.64 21.18 0.19
N LEU A 288 -7.96 21.22 1.33
CA LEU A 288 -8.54 21.67 2.61
C LEU A 288 -8.86 23.18 2.60
N GLU A 289 -8.01 23.99 1.97
CA GLU A 289 -8.26 25.43 1.83
C GLU A 289 -9.51 25.73 0.99
N GLY A 290 -9.75 24.93 -0.06
CA GLY A 290 -10.96 25.00 -0.87
C GLY A 290 -12.22 24.81 -0.02
N VAL A 291 -12.27 23.76 0.78
CA VAL A 291 -13.42 23.42 1.65
C VAL A 291 -13.66 24.50 2.71
N SER A 292 -12.60 25.10 3.27
CA SER A 292 -12.74 26.15 4.28
C SER A 292 -13.36 27.44 3.71
N LYS A 293 -13.09 27.78 2.45
CA LYS A 293 -13.65 28.98 1.79
C LYS A 293 -15.15 28.83 1.49
N GLU A 294 -15.63 27.62 1.26
CA GLU A 294 -17.05 27.37 1.01
C GLU A 294 -17.90 27.47 2.29
N ARG A 295 -17.38 26.93 3.41
CA ARG A 295 -18.05 27.02 4.71
C ARG A 295 -18.23 28.45 5.22
N THR A 296 -17.33 29.36 4.91
CA THR A 296 -17.45 30.78 5.32
C THR A 296 -18.47 31.53 4.48
N LYS A 297 -18.61 31.22 3.19
CA LYS A 297 -19.64 31.81 2.31
C LYS A 297 -21.05 31.39 2.72
N SER A 298 -21.30 30.11 3.02
CA SER A 298 -22.63 29.65 3.44
C SER A 298 -23.09 30.28 4.76
N ARG A 299 -22.16 30.58 5.69
CA ARG A 299 -22.50 31.24 6.97
C ARG A 299 -22.87 32.72 6.82
N GLN A 300 -22.34 33.41 5.83
CA GLN A 300 -22.72 34.81 5.57
C GLN A 300 -24.14 34.91 4.96
N PHE A 301 -24.54 33.92 4.17
CA PHE A 301 -25.86 33.90 3.54
C PHE A 301 -27.00 33.65 4.54
N THR A 302 -26.81 32.77 5.52
CA THR A 302 -27.85 32.46 6.53
C THR A 302 -28.05 33.53 7.61
N ARG A 303 -27.18 34.54 7.71
CA ARG A 303 -27.30 35.61 8.73
C ARG A 303 -28.05 36.84 8.22
N GLY A 304 -28.41 36.89 6.93
CA GLY A 304 -29.04 38.04 6.29
C GLY A 304 -30.57 38.11 6.36
N ASP A 305 -31.27 37.04 6.77
CA ASP A 305 -32.73 36.93 6.55
C ASP A 305 -33.56 36.53 7.78
N LEU A 306 -33.00 36.65 8.99
CA LEU A 306 -33.84 36.72 10.20
C LEU A 306 -34.35 38.15 10.34
N GLY A 307 -35.24 38.54 9.44
CA GLY A 307 -36.11 39.69 9.61
C GLY A 307 -36.76 39.62 10.99
N GLY A 308 -36.61 40.70 11.76
CA GLY A 308 -37.05 40.77 13.14
C GLY A 308 -38.52 40.40 13.29
N VAL A 309 -38.78 39.21 13.84
CA VAL A 309 -40.07 38.90 14.43
C VAL A 309 -40.13 39.74 15.71
N ASN A 310 -40.81 40.88 15.59
CA ASN A 310 -41.06 41.78 16.69
C ASN A 310 -42.02 41.07 17.66
N ILE A 311 -41.49 40.43 18.70
CA ILE A 311 -42.31 39.75 19.72
C ILE A 311 -42.94 40.85 20.58
N PRO A 312 -44.27 41.01 20.56
CA PRO A 312 -44.93 41.98 21.42
C PRO A 312 -44.86 41.48 22.87
N VAL A 313 -44.33 42.33 23.75
CA VAL A 313 -44.36 42.13 25.21
C VAL A 313 -45.79 42.41 25.68
N ILE A 314 -46.39 41.44 26.38
CA ILE A 314 -47.70 41.53 27.04
C ILE A 314 -47.49 41.85 28.51
#